data_AF-A0A284QUN6-F1
#
_entry.id   AF-A0A284QUN6-F1
#
_cell.length_a   1.000
_cell.length_b   1.000
_cell.length_c   1.000
_cell.angle_alpha   90.00
_cell.angle_beta   90.00
_cell.angle_gamma   90.00
#
_symmetry.space_group_name_H-M   'P 1'
#
loop_
_entity.id
_entity.type
_entity.pdbx_description
1 polymer ?
#
loop_
_entity_poly.entity_id
_entity_poly.type
_entity_poly.pdbx_seq_one_letter_code
_entity_poly.pdbx_strand_id
1 'polypeptide(L)' 'MAGHGPYKFIDPAVERFDRYRETNYLRFRWTPSNIRAGILAFIAFPTAIYLLASSTDSRWKWSGALKTESLSVKPE' A
#
# COMPACT_ATOMS: atom_id res chain seq x y z
N MET A 1 33.67 18.97 -11.49
CA MET A 1 33.32 17.54 -11.33
C MET A 1 33.56 16.87 -12.67
N ALA A 2 34.60 16.04 -12.79
CA ALA A 2 34.88 15.27 -14.00
C ALA A 2 34.09 13.96 -13.92
N GLY A 3 32.86 13.98 -14.46
CA GLY A 3 31.96 12.82 -14.52
C GLY A 3 31.79 12.36 -15.97
N HIS A 4 31.50 11.07 -16.15
CA HIS A 4 31.12 10.44 -17.42
C HIS A 4 30.26 11.40 -18.27
N GLY A 5 30.62 11.57 -19.54
CA GLY A 5 29.95 12.48 -20.46
C GLY A 5 28.43 12.23 -20.55
N PRO A 6 27.66 13.23 -21.01
CA PRO A 6 26.20 13.14 -21.07
C PRO A 6 25.77 11.86 -21.81
N TYR A 7 24.67 11.25 -21.34
CA TYR A 7 24.10 10.05 -21.94
C TYR A 7 24.02 10.19 -23.47
N LYS A 8 24.48 9.17 -24.19
CA LYS A 8 24.69 9.21 -25.64
C LYS A 8 23.42 9.54 -26.45
N PHE A 9 22.24 9.26 -25.88
CA PHE A 9 20.94 9.62 -26.41
C PHE A 9 20.01 9.96 -25.25
N ILE A 10 19.46 11.17 -25.28
CA ILE A 10 18.39 11.61 -24.39
C ILE A 10 17.11 11.53 -25.20
N ASP A 11 16.21 10.61 -24.83
CA ASP A 11 14.88 10.55 -25.44
C ASP A 11 13.99 11.64 -24.84
N PRO A 12 13.57 12.66 -25.61
CA PRO A 12 12.74 13.73 -25.09
C PRO A 12 11.35 13.23 -24.62
N ALA A 13 10.88 12.07 -25.08
CA ALA A 13 9.64 11.48 -24.59
C ALA A 13 9.79 10.98 -23.15
N VAL A 14 10.90 10.32 -22.84
CA VAL A 14 11.20 9.81 -21.49
C VAL A 14 11.38 10.96 -20.51
N GLU A 15 12.17 11.98 -20.85
CA GLU A 15 12.36 13.14 -19.97
C GLU A 15 11.05 13.89 -19.67
N ARG A 16 10.16 14.00 -20.66
CA ARG A 16 8.84 14.61 -20.46
C ARG A 16 7.95 13.77 -19.55
N PHE A 17 8.00 12.46 -19.70
CA PHE A 17 7.25 11.54 -18.85
C PHE A 17 7.72 11.61 -17.38
N ASP A 18 9.04 11.58 -17.18
CA ASP A 18 9.63 11.70 -15.84
C ASP A 18 9.28 13.04 -15.21
N ARG A 19 9.50 14.14 -15.94
CA ARG A 19 9.12 15.49 -15.47
C ARG A 19 7.63 15.61 -15.16
N TYR A 20 6.76 14.97 -15.95
CA TYR A 20 5.33 14.98 -15.68
C TYR A 20 5.01 14.28 -14.34
N ARG A 21 5.63 13.13 -14.06
CA ARG A 21 5.43 12.40 -12.81
C ARG A 21 5.97 13.16 -11.60
N GLU A 22 7.16 13.72 -11.74
CA GLU A 22 7.79 14.53 -10.69
C GLU A 22 6.94 15.76 -10.35
N THR A 23 6.35 16.41 -11.36
CA THR A 23 5.54 17.62 -11.16
C THR A 23 4.04 17.35 -11.00
N ASN A 24 3.62 16.09 -10.94
CA ASN A 24 2.21 15.72 -10.93
C ASN A 24 1.46 16.28 -9.71
N TYR A 25 2.14 16.40 -8.56
CA TYR A 25 1.55 16.94 -7.33
C TYR A 25 1.12 18.41 -7.48
N LEU A 26 1.82 19.20 -8.32
CA LEU A 26 1.45 20.60 -8.59
C LEU A 26 0.16 20.74 -9.40
N ARG A 27 -0.21 19.68 -10.14
CA ARG A 27 -1.38 19.64 -11.02
C ARG A 27 -2.52 18.82 -10.43
N PHE A 28 -2.35 18.30 -9.22
CA PHE A 28 -3.34 17.46 -8.58
C PHE A 28 -4.64 18.23 -8.31
N ARG A 29 -5.77 17.57 -8.52
CA ARG A 29 -7.10 18.12 -8.27
C ARG A 29 -7.94 17.10 -7.52
N TRP A 30 -8.73 17.60 -6.57
CA TRP A 30 -9.74 16.83 -5.86
C TRP A 30 -10.96 16.59 -6.76
N THR A 31 -10.87 15.55 -7.58
CA THR A 31 -12.01 15.05 -8.36
C THR A 31 -12.71 13.94 -7.56
N PRO A 32 -14.01 13.66 -7.83
CA PRO A 32 -14.70 12.56 -7.17
C PRO A 32 -13.97 11.21 -7.31
N SER A 33 -13.30 10.97 -8.44
CA SER A 33 -12.51 9.76 -8.66
C SER A 33 -11.27 9.71 -7.75
N ASN A 34 -10.49 10.79 -7.67
CA ASN A 34 -9.29 10.87 -6.84
C ASN A 34 -9.63 10.80 -5.34
N ILE A 35 -10.74 11.43 -4.93
CA ILE A 35 -11.22 11.37 -3.54
C ILE A 35 -11.59 9.92 -3.17
N ARG A 36 -12.32 9.21 -4.04
CA ARG A 36 -12.67 7.80 -3.79
C ARG A 36 -11.43 6.93 -3.66
N ALA A 37 -10.46 7.09 -4.56
CA ALA A 37 -9.19 6.35 -4.48
C ALA A 37 -8.45 6.65 -3.18
N GLY A 38 -8.39 7.93 -2.77
CA GLY A 38 -7.77 8.34 -1.51
C GLY A 38 -8.47 7.74 -0.28
N ILE A 39 -9.80 7.83 -0.20
CA ILE A 39 -10.58 7.27 0.92
C ILE A 39 -10.39 5.75 1.01
N LEU A 40 -10.44 5.05 -0.11
CA LEU A 40 -10.24 3.59 -0.13
C LEU A 40 -8.84 3.21 0.35
N ALA A 41 -7.80 3.89 -0.15
CA ALA A 41 -6.42 3.55 0.14
C ALA A 41 -5.98 3.97 1.56
N PHE A 42 -6.36 5.16 2.02
CA PHE A 42 -5.86 5.72 3.28
C PHE A 42 -6.78 5.47 4.47
N ILE A 43 -8.08 5.23 4.24
CA ILE A 43 -9.04 5.03 5.32
C ILE A 43 -9.55 3.60 5.30
N ALA A 44 -10.28 3.21 4.26
CA ALA A 44 -11.00 1.94 4.25
C ALA A 44 -10.07 0.72 4.36
N PHE A 45 -8.93 0.74 3.64
CA PHE A 45 -8.00 -0.38 3.63
C PHE A 45 -7.27 -0.54 4.99
N PRO A 46 -6.64 0.50 5.58
CA PRO A 46 -6.03 0.37 6.90
C PRO A 46 -7.04 0.03 8.00
N THR A 47 -8.24 0.60 7.98
CA THR A 47 -9.25 0.29 9.00
C THR A 47 -9.74 -1.15 8.88
N ALA A 48 -9.97 -1.65 7.67
CA ALA A 48 -10.36 -3.04 7.46
C ALA A 48 -9.28 -4.00 7.98
N ILE A 49 -8.00 -3.74 7.67
CA ILE A 49 -6.89 -4.55 8.19
C ILE A 49 -6.83 -4.50 9.71
N TYR A 50 -6.94 -3.31 10.30
CA TYR A 50 -6.89 -3.16 11.74
C TYR A 50 -8.03 -3.92 12.44
N LEU A 51 -9.26 -3.82 11.93
CA LEU A 51 -10.40 -4.53 12.50
C LEU A 51 -10.22 -6.05 12.39
N LEU A 52 -9.78 -6.54 11.23
CA LEU A 52 -9.48 -7.95 11.06
C LEU A 52 -8.40 -8.42 12.04
N ALA A 53 -7.27 -7.71 12.07
CA ALA A 53 -6.17 -8.00 12.98
C ALA A 53 -6.66 -8.03 14.44
N SER A 54 -7.33 -6.98 14.91
CA SER A 54 -7.82 -6.89 16.28
C SER A 54 -8.82 -7.98 16.66
N SER A 55 -9.67 -8.42 15.72
CA SER A 55 -10.64 -9.50 15.96
C SER A 55 -10.01 -10.90 15.95
N THR A 56 -8.87 -11.06 15.29
CA THR A 56 -8.14 -12.33 15.20
C THR A 56 -6.97 -12.42 16.17
N ASP A 57 -6.57 -11.29 16.75
CA ASP A 57 -5.42 -11.21 17.64
C ASP A 57 -5.65 -12.09 18.86
N SER A 58 -4.68 -12.95 19.15
CA SER A 58 -4.74 -13.95 20.23
C SER A 58 -5.96 -14.88 20.22
N ARG A 59 -6.73 -14.93 19.12
CA ARG A 59 -7.90 -15.82 19.00
C ARG A 59 -7.49 -17.27 18.81
N TRP A 60 -6.35 -17.51 18.16
CA TRP A 60 -5.93 -18.83 17.74
C TRP A 60 -4.66 -19.28 18.46
N LYS A 61 -4.66 -20.50 19.00
CA LYS A 61 -3.50 -21.16 19.60
C LYS A 61 -3.38 -22.57 19.02
N TRP A 62 -2.50 -22.72 18.04
CA TRP A 62 -2.16 -24.00 17.43
C TRP A 62 -0.86 -24.62 17.96
N SER A 63 -0.12 -23.90 18.80
CA SER A 63 1.14 -24.39 19.34
C SER A 63 0.89 -25.57 20.27
N GLY A 64 1.34 -26.76 19.86
CA GLY A 64 1.16 -28.01 20.60
C GLY A 64 -0.26 -28.60 20.57
N ALA A 65 -1.15 -28.09 19.72
CA ALA A 65 -2.54 -28.57 19.66
C ALA A 65 -2.66 -29.96 19.01
N LEU A 66 -3.44 -30.86 19.62
CA LEU A 66 -3.76 -32.17 19.05
C LEU A 66 -4.87 -32.08 17.99
N LYS A 67 -5.00 -33.08 17.12
CA LYS A 67 -6.00 -33.09 16.01
C LYS A 67 -7.45 -32.98 16.48
N THR A 68 -7.73 -33.38 17.72
CA THR A 68 -9.07 -33.39 18.31
C THR A 68 -9.35 -32.15 19.17
N GLU A 69 -8.37 -31.27 19.36
CA GLU A 69 -8.49 -30.09 20.21
C GLU A 69 -8.88 -28.85 19.42
N SER A 70 -9.65 -27.95 20.04
CA SER A 70 -10.02 -26.67 19.44
C SER A 70 -8.82 -25.74 19.40
N LEU A 71 -8.64 -25.05 18.27
CA LEU A 71 -7.59 -24.05 18.08
C LEU A 71 -8.01 -22.67 18.62
N SER A 72 -9.26 -22.48 19.01
CA SER A 72 -9.74 -21.21 19.57
C SER A 72 -9.35 -21.08 21.04
N VAL A 73 -8.73 -19.96 21.41
CA VAL A 73 -8.31 -19.68 22.81
C VAL A 73 -9.51 -19.52 23.73
N LYS A 74 -10.62 -18.97 23.22
CA LYS A 74 -11.93 -19.02 23.89
C LYS A 74 -12.77 -20.11 23.24
N PRO A 75 -12.94 -21.28 23.86
CA PRO A 75 -13.97 -22.21 23.45
C PRO A 75 -15.32 -21.58 23.77
N GLU A 76 -16.19 -21.47 22.76
CA GLU A 76 -17.60 -21.09 22.92
C GLU A 76 -18.42 -22.28 23.41
#